data_AF-A0A0M3QDK8-F1
#
_entry.id   AF-A0A0M3QDK8-F1
#
_cell.length_a   1.000
_cell.length_b   1.000
_cell.length_c   1.000
_cell.angle_alpha   90.00
_cell.angle_beta   90.00
_cell.angle_gamma   90.00
#
_symmetry.space_group_name_H-M   'P 1'
#
loop_
_entity.id
_entity.type
_entity.pdbx_description
1 polymer ?
#
loop_
_entity_poly.entity_id
_entity_poly.type
_entity_poly.pdbx_seq_one_letter_code
_entity_poly.pdbx_strand_id
1 'polypeptide(L)'
;MRLSARQETLPTRREWSGWLFVLLSVAAIVTVLYASAPSRRMDAAALPRPVAPPAEAVPEVLPTELAPIAPVDARAANARIPLVLKGFAAARPFTYPGDAENRGRARDCLAAAMLYEAGDDAKGQQAVGQVVINRVRHPAFPKSICAVVFQGSERATGCQFTFTCDGALNRRYSDAAWSRAQVLAEMMLSGITDPRVGLATHYHTDWVRPYWSDSLQKIAIVDTHLFFRWPGYWGTPGAFRGAVSGQDAPVAKLAAISPLHAFALSPASALADAEADTLPKEVRLVPGAGEATGRDTLYVQLDRRAPPESFVTLALRLCGEKPYCKFMGWTNPMLKPANDAMSETQRAAMSFSYLRDDKAGFEKALWNCGEFKRDDARQCMKR
;
A
#
# COMPACT_ATOMS: atom_id res chain seq x y z
N MET A 1 -32.30 -59.87 -31.25
CA MET A 1 -33.28 -59.05 -30.50
C MET A 1 -33.93 -59.93 -29.43
N ARG A 2 -33.43 -59.88 -28.18
CA ARG A 2 -34.11 -60.45 -26.99
C ARG A 2 -33.83 -59.48 -25.83
N LEU A 3 -34.88 -58.78 -25.43
CA LEU A 3 -34.90 -57.86 -24.28
C LEU A 3 -34.91 -58.70 -23.00
N SER A 4 -33.93 -58.47 -22.12
CA SER A 4 -33.92 -58.99 -20.75
C SER A 4 -34.63 -57.99 -19.85
N ALA A 5 -35.83 -58.32 -19.39
CA ALA A 5 -36.58 -57.52 -18.42
C ALA A 5 -35.88 -57.53 -17.05
N ARG A 6 -35.57 -56.36 -16.49
CA ARG A 6 -35.21 -56.21 -15.07
C ARG A 6 -36.50 -56.18 -14.26
N GLN A 7 -36.62 -57.10 -13.30
CA GLN A 7 -37.64 -57.03 -12.25
C GLN A 7 -37.22 -56.00 -11.20
N GLU A 8 -38.05 -54.97 -11.00
CA GLU A 8 -37.91 -54.05 -9.87
C GLU A 8 -38.51 -54.69 -8.61
N THR A 9 -37.67 -54.93 -7.61
CA THR A 9 -38.08 -55.44 -6.31
C THR A 9 -38.64 -54.30 -5.47
N LEU A 10 -39.94 -54.35 -5.15
CA LEU A 10 -40.57 -53.41 -4.22
C LEU A 10 -39.99 -53.57 -2.80
N PRO A 11 -39.67 -52.46 -2.11
CA PRO A 11 -39.05 -52.49 -0.78
C PRO A 11 -39.98 -53.11 0.26
N THR A 12 -39.42 -54.00 1.10
CA THR A 12 -40.19 -54.74 2.11
C THR A 12 -40.68 -53.83 3.23
N ARG A 13 -41.78 -54.21 3.89
CA ARG A 13 -42.49 -53.46 4.95
C ARG A 13 -41.60 -52.97 6.12
N ARG A 14 -40.43 -53.60 6.32
CA ARG A 14 -39.42 -53.27 7.33
C ARG A 14 -38.58 -52.04 6.96
N GLU A 15 -38.43 -51.75 5.68
CA GLU A 15 -37.74 -50.53 5.21
C GLU A 15 -38.63 -49.30 5.38
N TRP A 16 -39.94 -49.44 5.18
CA TRP A 16 -40.91 -48.37 5.42
C TRP A 16 -40.92 -47.89 6.87
N SER A 17 -40.81 -48.79 7.85
CA SER A 17 -40.68 -48.41 9.26
C SER A 17 -39.38 -47.65 9.56
N GLY A 18 -38.29 -47.98 8.86
CA GLY A 18 -37.01 -47.26 9.00
C GLY A 18 -37.10 -45.83 8.48
N TRP A 19 -37.66 -45.65 7.28
CA TRP A 19 -37.87 -44.33 6.69
C TRP A 19 -38.85 -43.46 7.49
N LEU A 20 -39.91 -44.06 8.05
CA LEU A 20 -40.85 -43.35 8.92
C LEU A 20 -40.16 -42.86 10.20
N PHE A 21 -39.31 -43.68 10.81
CA PHE A 21 -38.56 -43.30 12.02
C PHE A 21 -37.57 -42.16 11.73
N VAL A 22 -36.87 -42.20 10.59
CA VAL A 22 -35.96 -41.13 10.16
C VAL A 22 -36.72 -39.82 9.96
N LEU A 23 -37.86 -39.85 9.27
CA LEU A 23 -38.68 -38.65 9.04
C LEU A 23 -39.22 -38.06 10.34
N LEU A 24 -39.69 -38.90 11.27
CA LEU A 24 -40.15 -38.45 12.58
C LEU A 24 -39.01 -37.86 13.42
N SER A 25 -37.81 -38.45 13.33
CA SER A 25 -36.62 -37.94 14.02
C SER A 25 -36.19 -36.58 13.48
N VAL A 26 -36.17 -36.42 12.15
CA VAL A 26 -35.85 -35.14 11.50
C VAL A 26 -36.89 -34.08 11.85
N ALA A 27 -38.18 -34.42 11.81
CA ALA A 27 -39.26 -33.51 12.17
C ALA A 27 -39.16 -33.05 13.63
N ALA A 28 -38.85 -33.95 14.56
CA ALA A 28 -38.64 -33.62 15.96
C ALA A 28 -37.43 -32.70 16.17
N ILE A 29 -36.30 -32.96 15.49
CA ILE A 29 -35.10 -32.11 15.54
C ILE A 29 -35.41 -30.71 15.00
N VAL A 30 -36.09 -30.61 13.85
CA VAL A 30 -36.46 -29.31 13.26
C VAL A 30 -37.40 -28.54 14.19
N THR A 31 -38.35 -29.23 14.83
CA THR A 31 -39.30 -28.61 15.77
C THR A 31 -38.59 -28.12 17.04
N VAL A 32 -37.65 -28.90 17.58
CA VAL A 32 -36.81 -28.47 18.71
C VAL A 32 -35.94 -27.30 18.29
N LEU A 33 -35.29 -27.31 17.11
CA LEU A 33 -34.49 -26.19 16.63
C LEU A 33 -35.32 -24.92 16.43
N TYR A 34 -36.57 -25.05 15.96
CA TYR A 34 -37.46 -23.91 15.77
C TYR A 34 -38.01 -23.37 17.11
N ALA A 35 -38.35 -24.26 18.05
CA ALA A 35 -38.82 -23.89 19.38
C ALA A 35 -37.69 -23.39 20.31
N SER A 36 -36.46 -23.86 20.09
CA SER A 36 -35.24 -23.45 20.82
C SER A 36 -34.53 -22.29 20.16
N ALA A 37 -34.90 -21.93 18.92
CA ALA A 37 -34.42 -20.70 18.30
C ALA A 37 -34.86 -19.56 19.22
N PRO A 38 -33.91 -18.83 19.84
CA PRO A 38 -34.28 -17.81 20.78
C PRO A 38 -35.06 -16.74 20.02
N SER A 39 -36.37 -16.70 20.24
CA SER A 39 -37.24 -15.56 19.92
C SER A 39 -36.95 -14.40 20.86
N ARG A 40 -35.66 -14.14 21.11
CA ARG A 40 -35.22 -12.82 21.51
C ARG A 40 -35.25 -11.97 20.24
N ARG A 41 -36.43 -11.39 19.97
CA ARG A 41 -36.41 -9.96 19.72
C ARG A 41 -35.77 -9.38 20.97
N MET A 42 -34.44 -9.27 20.96
CA MET A 42 -33.81 -8.26 21.78
C MET A 42 -34.45 -6.99 21.24
N ASP A 43 -35.41 -6.45 21.97
CA ASP A 43 -35.51 -5.02 22.06
C ASP A 43 -34.09 -4.60 22.40
N ALA A 44 -33.35 -4.21 21.37
CA ALA A 44 -32.15 -3.44 21.54
C ALA A 44 -32.67 -2.14 22.13
N ALA A 45 -32.94 -2.15 23.44
CA ALA A 45 -32.94 -0.96 24.26
C ALA A 45 -31.67 -0.25 23.82
N ALA A 46 -31.86 0.81 23.03
CA ALA A 46 -30.81 1.42 22.26
C ALA A 46 -29.72 1.73 23.28
N LEU A 47 -28.62 0.95 23.27
CA LEU A 47 -27.47 1.27 24.10
C LEU A 47 -27.21 2.74 23.80
N PRO A 48 -27.23 3.62 24.82
CA PRO A 48 -27.11 5.05 24.58
C PRO A 48 -25.88 5.23 23.72
N ARG A 49 -26.09 5.63 22.45
CA ARG A 49 -24.99 5.86 21.54
C ARG A 49 -24.14 6.89 22.24
N PRO A 50 -22.84 6.65 22.45
CA PRO A 50 -21.98 7.63 23.07
C PRO A 50 -22.19 8.95 22.32
N VAL A 51 -22.81 9.93 22.97
CA VAL A 51 -23.06 11.23 22.37
C VAL A 51 -21.68 11.86 22.17
N ALA A 52 -21.41 12.33 20.97
CA ALA A 52 -20.15 13.02 20.70
C ALA A 52 -20.06 14.22 21.65
N PRO A 53 -18.98 14.37 22.43
CA PRO A 53 -18.72 15.60 23.15
C PRO A 53 -18.70 16.79 22.16
N PRO A 54 -18.96 18.01 22.64
CA PRO A 54 -18.81 19.22 21.83
C PRO A 54 -17.44 19.28 21.14
N ALA A 55 -17.33 19.98 20.00
CA ALA A 55 -16.08 20.08 19.25
C ALA A 55 -14.97 20.77 20.06
N GLU A 56 -15.33 21.63 21.01
CA GLU A 56 -14.41 22.27 21.95
C GLU A 56 -13.82 21.28 22.98
N ALA A 57 -14.41 20.09 23.13
CA ALA A 57 -13.98 19.07 24.09
C ALA A 57 -13.04 18.00 23.49
N VAL A 58 -12.50 18.24 22.29
CA VAL A 58 -11.46 17.39 21.70
C VAL A 58 -10.22 17.43 22.61
N PRO A 59 -9.71 16.28 23.08
CA PRO A 59 -8.61 16.28 24.03
C PRO A 59 -7.34 16.79 23.36
N GLU A 60 -6.58 17.60 24.09
CA GLU A 60 -5.26 18.04 23.67
C GLU A 60 -4.30 16.85 23.65
N VAL A 61 -3.52 16.73 22.57
CA VAL A 61 -2.46 15.72 22.45
C VAL A 61 -1.25 16.24 23.22
N LEU A 62 -0.94 15.62 24.35
CA LEU A 62 0.21 15.99 25.17
C LEU A 62 1.53 15.69 24.42
N PRO A 63 2.55 16.57 24.50
CA PRO A 63 3.88 16.26 24.01
C PRO A 63 4.44 14.97 24.62
N THR A 64 5.26 14.23 23.85
CA THR A 64 5.93 13.02 24.34
C THR A 64 7.15 13.39 25.19
N GLU A 65 6.89 13.94 26.37
CA GLU A 65 7.93 14.10 27.40
C GLU A 65 8.10 12.79 28.16
N LEU A 66 9.32 12.26 28.16
CA LEU A 66 9.66 11.02 28.83
C LEU A 66 10.01 11.29 30.30
N ALA A 67 9.50 10.44 31.20
CA ALA A 67 9.93 10.44 32.58
C ALA A 67 11.43 10.04 32.65
N PRO A 68 12.25 10.71 33.47
CA PRO A 68 13.68 10.42 33.59
C PRO A 68 13.90 9.17 34.46
N ILE A 69 13.50 8.01 33.95
CA ILE A 69 13.62 6.72 34.64
C ILE A 69 14.49 5.75 33.85
N ALA A 70 15.17 4.85 34.56
CA ALA A 70 16.01 3.85 33.92
C ALA A 70 15.14 2.83 33.13
N PRO A 71 15.66 2.25 32.03
CA PRO A 71 14.92 1.29 31.20
C PRO A 71 14.31 0.11 31.96
N VAL A 72 15.03 -0.42 32.97
CA VAL A 72 14.52 -1.54 33.79
C VAL A 72 13.32 -1.12 34.64
N ASP A 73 13.37 0.08 35.21
CA ASP A 73 12.28 0.65 36.00
C ASP A 73 11.09 1.01 35.12
N ALA A 74 11.34 1.48 33.89
CA ALA A 74 10.32 1.74 32.89
C ALA A 74 9.55 0.46 32.55
N ARG A 75 10.26 -0.65 32.28
CA ARG A 75 9.65 -1.95 32.05
C ARG A 75 8.77 -2.40 33.22
N ALA A 76 9.30 -2.32 34.44
CA ALA A 76 8.55 -2.69 35.65
C ALA A 76 7.32 -1.79 35.88
N ALA A 77 7.41 -0.49 35.60
CA ALA A 77 6.30 0.44 35.70
C ALA A 77 5.24 0.21 34.62
N ASN A 78 5.65 -0.02 33.38
CA ASN A 78 4.76 -0.30 32.25
C ASN A 78 4.03 -1.64 32.38
N ALA A 79 4.69 -2.64 32.98
CA ALA A 79 4.09 -3.94 33.28
C ALA A 79 2.93 -3.84 34.29
N ARG A 80 2.95 -2.84 35.20
CA ARG A 80 1.89 -2.59 36.18
C ARG A 80 0.63 -1.95 35.59
N ILE A 81 0.72 -1.31 34.44
CA ILE A 81 -0.47 -0.75 33.76
C ILE A 81 -1.32 -1.93 33.26
N PRO A 82 -2.60 -2.06 33.61
CA PRO A 82 -3.43 -3.17 33.17
C PRO A 82 -3.76 -3.08 31.67
N LEU A 83 -3.92 -4.24 31.02
CA LEU A 83 -4.43 -4.32 29.65
C LEU A 83 -5.96 -4.25 29.66
N VAL A 84 -6.54 -3.25 29.00
CA VAL A 84 -7.98 -3.01 28.95
C VAL A 84 -8.57 -3.66 27.70
N LEU A 85 -9.18 -4.84 27.87
CA LEU A 85 -9.86 -5.56 26.77
C LEU A 85 -11.33 -5.16 26.61
N LYS A 86 -11.94 -4.58 27.66
CA LYS A 86 -13.36 -4.19 27.63
C LYS A 86 -13.59 -3.05 26.63
N GLY A 87 -14.53 -3.26 25.71
CA GLY A 87 -14.84 -2.29 24.66
C GLY A 87 -13.72 -2.12 23.65
N PHE A 88 -12.81 -3.09 23.53
CA PHE A 88 -11.87 -3.16 22.42
C PHE A 88 -12.65 -3.24 21.10
N ALA A 89 -12.23 -2.47 20.11
CA ALA A 89 -12.85 -2.42 18.80
C ALA A 89 -11.75 -2.43 17.73
N ALA A 90 -11.92 -3.29 16.73
CA ALA A 90 -11.07 -3.26 15.55
C ALA A 90 -11.29 -1.95 14.76
N ALA A 91 -10.23 -1.43 14.15
CA ALA A 91 -10.35 -0.33 13.22
C ALA A 91 -11.13 -0.75 11.96
N ARG A 92 -11.90 0.18 11.40
CA ARG A 92 -12.57 -0.04 10.11
C ARG A 92 -11.54 0.00 8.96
N PRO A 93 -11.77 -0.72 7.85
CA PRO A 93 -10.94 -0.57 6.64
C PRO A 93 -10.78 0.89 6.23
N PHE A 94 -9.58 1.28 5.80
CA PHE A 94 -9.25 2.63 5.35
C PHE A 94 -8.92 2.65 3.86
N THR A 95 -9.70 3.43 3.12
CA THR A 95 -9.40 3.73 1.72
C THR A 95 -8.98 5.19 1.66
N TYR A 96 -7.77 5.42 1.17
CA TYR A 96 -7.28 6.78 0.98
C TYR A 96 -8.13 7.53 -0.06
N PRO A 97 -8.65 8.74 0.25
CA PRO A 97 -9.62 9.41 -0.61
C PRO A 97 -9.01 10.34 -1.68
N GLY A 98 -7.70 10.57 -1.67
CA GLY A 98 -7.02 11.47 -2.61
C GLY A 98 -6.67 10.81 -3.95
N ASP A 99 -6.21 11.64 -4.89
CA ASP A 99 -5.73 11.22 -6.22
C ASP A 99 -4.43 10.39 -6.15
N ALA A 100 -3.95 9.93 -7.31
CA ALA A 100 -2.77 9.06 -7.41
C ALA A 100 -1.48 9.72 -6.89
N GLU A 101 -1.33 11.03 -7.06
CA GLU A 101 -0.12 11.76 -6.65
C GLU A 101 -0.09 11.94 -5.13
N ASN A 102 -1.21 12.39 -4.56
CA ASN A 102 -1.41 12.49 -3.13
C ASN A 102 -1.32 11.12 -2.45
N ARG A 103 -1.87 10.08 -3.06
CA ARG A 103 -1.77 8.70 -2.57
C ARG A 103 -0.32 8.22 -2.57
N GLY A 104 0.46 8.51 -3.61
CA GLY A 104 1.88 8.18 -3.68
C GLY A 104 2.69 8.83 -2.56
N ARG A 105 2.44 10.11 -2.26
CA ARG A 105 3.07 10.82 -1.12
C ARG A 105 2.61 10.27 0.23
N ALA A 106 1.30 10.03 0.39
CA ALA A 106 0.75 9.43 1.59
C ALA A 106 1.37 8.05 1.88
N ARG A 107 1.53 7.21 0.84
CA ARG A 107 2.19 5.91 0.91
C ARG A 107 3.62 6.05 1.43
N ASP A 108 4.39 6.98 0.89
CA ASP A 108 5.79 7.16 1.26
C ASP A 108 5.95 7.72 2.69
N CYS A 109 5.09 8.65 3.11
CA CYS A 109 5.02 9.09 4.50
C CYS A 109 4.65 7.95 5.47
N LEU A 110 3.65 7.13 5.12
CA LEU A 110 3.26 5.98 5.93
C LEU A 110 4.38 4.93 6.00
N ALA A 111 4.99 4.62 4.86
CA ALA A 111 6.12 3.69 4.76
C ALA A 111 7.31 4.14 5.62
N ALA A 112 7.64 5.43 5.58
CA ALA A 112 8.68 6.00 6.42
C ALA A 112 8.36 5.84 7.90
N ALA A 113 7.14 6.21 8.34
CA ALA A 113 6.75 6.04 9.73
C ALA A 113 6.87 4.59 10.18
N MET A 114 6.35 3.66 9.40
CA MET A 114 6.40 2.23 9.73
C MET A 114 7.84 1.71 9.79
N LEU A 115 8.66 1.99 8.79
CA LEU A 115 10.02 1.45 8.68
C LEU A 115 10.97 2.04 9.71
N TYR A 116 10.90 3.34 9.97
CA TYR A 116 11.80 3.98 10.93
C TYR A 116 11.40 3.72 12.40
N GLU A 117 10.13 3.41 12.66
CA GLU A 117 9.66 3.08 14.02
C GLU A 117 9.78 1.59 14.34
N ALA A 118 9.53 0.71 13.38
CA ALA A 118 9.48 -0.74 13.61
C ALA A 118 10.62 -1.53 12.94
N GLY A 119 11.45 -0.89 12.11
CA GLY A 119 12.42 -1.60 11.28
C GLY A 119 11.75 -2.44 10.18
N ASP A 120 12.48 -3.38 9.60
CA ASP A 120 12.00 -4.29 8.54
C ASP A 120 11.22 -5.49 9.12
N ASP A 121 10.30 -5.20 10.04
CA ASP A 121 9.35 -6.15 10.62
C ASP A 121 7.92 -5.81 10.21
N ALA A 122 7.32 -6.62 9.35
CA ALA A 122 5.97 -6.38 8.84
C ALA A 122 4.92 -6.26 9.96
N LYS A 123 5.09 -7.01 11.05
CA LYS A 123 4.15 -7.02 12.18
C LYS A 123 4.17 -5.67 12.91
N GLY A 124 5.34 -5.17 13.29
CA GLY A 124 5.50 -3.87 13.92
C GLY A 124 5.14 -2.72 12.98
N GLN A 125 5.52 -2.82 11.70
CA GLN A 125 5.16 -1.82 10.68
C GLN A 125 3.64 -1.64 10.59
N GLN A 126 2.89 -2.74 10.46
CA GLN A 126 1.43 -2.67 10.36
C GLN A 126 0.77 -2.05 11.62
N ALA A 127 1.33 -2.34 12.80
CA ALA A 127 0.86 -1.79 14.07
C ALA A 127 1.06 -0.27 14.14
N VAL A 128 2.24 0.23 13.76
CA VAL A 128 2.54 1.66 13.65
C VAL A 128 1.67 2.34 12.60
N GLY A 129 1.55 1.73 11.42
CA GLY A 129 0.73 2.26 10.33
C GLY A 129 -0.74 2.39 10.72
N GLN A 130 -1.26 1.47 11.52
CA GLN A 130 -2.65 1.51 11.99
C GLN A 130 -2.86 2.68 12.95
N VAL A 131 -1.88 2.99 13.82
CA VAL A 131 -1.92 4.18 14.68
C VAL A 131 -1.95 5.46 13.85
N VAL A 132 -1.12 5.56 12.79
CA VAL A 132 -1.13 6.72 11.88
C VAL A 132 -2.52 6.89 11.25
N ILE A 133 -3.10 5.83 10.70
CA ILE A 133 -4.45 5.87 10.10
C ILE A 133 -5.53 6.24 11.13
N ASN A 134 -5.42 5.71 12.35
CA ASN A 134 -6.33 6.03 13.45
C ASN A 134 -6.26 7.51 13.81
N ARG A 135 -5.05 8.09 13.89
CA ARG A 135 -4.85 9.53 14.14
C ARG A 135 -5.52 10.37 13.06
N VAL A 136 -5.28 10.07 11.79
CA VAL A 136 -5.84 10.83 10.66
C VAL A 136 -7.38 10.89 10.71
N ARG A 137 -8.02 9.83 11.20
CA ARG A 137 -9.48 9.73 11.39
C ARG A 137 -10.01 10.39 12.66
N HIS A 138 -9.15 10.66 13.63
CA HIS A 138 -9.53 11.19 14.93
C HIS A 138 -9.46 12.72 14.92
N PRO A 139 -10.43 13.44 15.51
CA PRO A 139 -10.50 14.91 15.45
C PRO A 139 -9.25 15.61 16.02
N ALA A 140 -8.61 15.04 17.06
CA ALA A 140 -7.44 15.61 17.72
C ALA A 140 -6.14 15.68 16.90
N PHE A 141 -6.07 15.08 15.71
CA PHE A 141 -4.84 15.02 14.92
C PHE A 141 -5.01 15.66 13.52
N PRO A 142 -3.90 15.97 12.82
CA PRO A 142 -3.95 16.39 11.42
C PRO A 142 -4.71 15.42 10.51
N LYS A 143 -5.24 15.93 9.39
CA LYS A 143 -6.16 15.19 8.49
C LYS A 143 -5.51 14.60 7.25
N SER A 144 -4.18 14.58 7.19
CA SER A 144 -3.42 13.89 6.14
C SER A 144 -2.34 13.00 6.76
N ILE A 145 -1.91 11.96 6.03
CA ILE A 145 -0.94 10.99 6.52
C ILE A 145 0.39 11.68 6.84
N CYS A 146 0.93 12.43 5.88
CA CYS A 146 2.18 13.17 6.01
C CYS A 146 2.11 14.20 7.14
N ALA A 147 0.99 14.92 7.30
CA ALA A 147 0.89 15.89 8.39
C ALA A 147 0.86 15.22 9.77
N VAL A 148 0.31 14.00 9.90
CA VAL A 148 0.39 13.22 11.14
C VAL A 148 1.80 12.71 11.40
N VAL A 149 2.45 12.17 10.36
CA VAL A 149 3.81 11.60 10.49
C VAL A 149 4.84 12.67 10.84
N PHE A 150 4.76 13.85 10.21
CA PHE A 150 5.68 14.96 10.44
C PHE A 150 5.14 16.00 11.42
N GLN A 151 4.12 15.64 12.20
CA GLN A 151 3.56 16.56 13.20
C GLN A 151 4.64 16.96 14.22
N GLY A 152 4.87 18.26 14.34
CA GLY A 152 5.86 18.81 15.28
C GLY A 152 7.30 18.72 14.80
N SER A 153 7.58 18.25 13.57
CA SER A 153 8.96 18.09 13.08
C SER A 153 9.75 19.40 12.90
N GLU A 154 9.04 20.53 12.94
CA GLU A 154 9.58 21.89 12.86
C GLU A 154 9.68 22.58 14.24
N ARG A 155 9.23 21.91 15.32
CA ARG A 155 9.15 22.50 16.66
C ARG A 155 10.38 22.11 17.49
N ALA A 156 10.85 23.04 18.33
CA ALA A 156 11.89 22.75 19.32
C ALA A 156 11.36 21.89 20.49
N THR A 157 10.04 21.84 20.71
CA THR A 157 9.38 21.18 21.84
C THR A 157 9.20 19.67 21.67
N GLY A 158 9.80 19.08 20.64
CA GLY A 158 9.76 17.64 20.38
C GLY A 158 8.79 17.23 19.27
N CYS A 159 8.96 16.00 18.80
CA CYS A 159 8.34 15.49 17.58
C CYS A 159 7.47 14.28 17.88
N GLN A 160 6.35 14.16 17.17
CA GLN A 160 5.39 13.10 17.40
C GLN A 160 5.97 11.70 17.09
N PHE A 161 6.83 11.63 16.07
CA PHE A 161 7.64 10.47 15.71
C PHE A 161 9.11 10.89 15.79
N THR A 162 9.92 10.18 16.58
CA THR A 162 11.27 10.65 16.93
C THR A 162 12.18 10.69 15.71
N PHE A 163 11.99 9.75 14.77
CA PHE A 163 12.79 9.64 13.54
C PHE A 163 12.77 10.92 12.67
N THR A 164 11.75 11.76 12.85
CA THR A 164 11.59 13.01 12.10
C THR A 164 12.49 14.14 12.60
N CYS A 165 13.17 13.96 13.74
CA CYS A 165 13.92 14.99 14.45
C CYS A 165 15.25 14.52 15.03
N ASP A 166 15.44 13.23 15.28
CA ASP A 166 16.68 12.64 15.81
C ASP A 166 17.75 12.39 14.73
N GLY A 167 17.47 12.78 13.48
CA GLY A 167 18.37 12.57 12.34
C GLY A 167 18.35 11.14 11.78
N ALA A 168 17.44 10.26 12.22
CA ALA A 168 17.34 8.89 11.73
C ALA A 168 17.15 8.81 10.21
N LEU A 169 16.50 9.81 9.59
CA LEU A 169 16.36 9.91 8.13
C LEU A 169 17.70 10.00 7.36
N ASN A 170 18.81 10.32 8.04
CA ASN A 170 20.16 10.25 7.46
C ASN A 170 20.63 8.80 7.28
N ARG A 171 20.05 7.85 8.04
CA ARG A 171 20.32 6.42 7.90
C ARG A 171 19.37 5.84 6.85
N ARG A 172 19.90 5.50 5.68
CA ARG A 172 19.14 4.84 4.63
C ARG A 172 19.02 3.33 4.88
N TYR A 173 17.79 2.83 4.94
CA TYR A 173 17.49 1.40 4.87
C TYR A 173 17.78 0.84 3.47
N SER A 174 17.86 -0.49 3.33
CA SER A 174 18.01 -1.12 2.01
C SER A 174 16.80 -0.82 1.12
N ASP A 175 17.01 -0.73 -0.19
CA ASP A 175 15.94 -0.48 -1.15
C ASP A 175 14.85 -1.57 -1.08
N ALA A 176 15.23 -2.81 -0.73
CA ALA A 176 14.30 -3.91 -0.51
C ALA A 176 13.40 -3.71 0.72
N ALA A 177 13.95 -3.23 1.84
CA ALA A 177 13.17 -2.94 3.05
C ALA A 177 12.23 -1.74 2.82
N TRP A 178 12.72 -0.71 2.12
CA TRP A 178 11.90 0.43 1.71
C TRP A 178 10.75 0.01 0.80
N SER A 179 11.01 -0.80 -0.22
CA SER A 179 9.99 -1.29 -1.14
C SER A 179 8.93 -2.14 -0.43
N ARG A 180 9.34 -3.02 0.50
CA ARG A 180 8.39 -3.79 1.34
C ARG A 180 7.50 -2.87 2.19
N ALA A 181 8.08 -1.86 2.82
CA ALA A 181 7.33 -0.89 3.61
C ALA A 181 6.33 -0.10 2.73
N GLN A 182 6.71 0.27 1.50
CA GLN A 182 5.79 0.90 0.53
C GLN A 182 4.64 -0.01 0.12
N VAL A 183 4.90 -1.30 -0.13
CA VAL A 183 3.85 -2.27 -0.47
C VAL A 183 2.88 -2.44 0.71
N LEU A 184 3.39 -2.56 1.94
CA LEU A 184 2.54 -2.65 3.12
C LEU A 184 1.72 -1.38 3.33
N ALA A 185 2.33 -0.20 3.15
CA ALA A 185 1.64 1.08 3.22
C ALA A 185 0.49 1.13 2.21
N GLU A 186 0.75 0.75 0.95
CA GLU A 186 -0.24 0.74 -0.13
C GLU A 186 -1.42 -0.18 0.19
N MET A 187 -1.16 -1.36 0.76
CA MET A 187 -2.20 -2.27 1.19
C MET A 187 -3.07 -1.67 2.31
N MET A 188 -2.45 -0.97 3.27
CA MET A 188 -3.18 -0.31 4.36
C MET A 188 -4.00 0.88 3.87
N LEU A 189 -3.49 1.66 2.92
CA LEU A 189 -4.23 2.72 2.21
C LEU A 189 -5.36 2.18 1.31
N SER A 190 -5.39 0.86 1.10
CA SER A 190 -6.41 0.12 0.33
C SER A 190 -7.41 -0.63 1.19
N GLY A 191 -7.25 -0.63 2.51
CA GLY A 191 -8.24 -1.19 3.43
C GLY A 191 -7.72 -2.26 4.39
N ILE A 192 -6.47 -2.71 4.27
CA ILE A 192 -5.88 -3.61 5.27
C ILE A 192 -5.79 -2.88 6.61
N THR A 193 -6.19 -3.58 7.68
CA THR A 193 -6.12 -3.10 9.05
C THR A 193 -5.26 -4.01 9.92
N ASP A 194 -4.73 -3.47 11.02
CA ASP A 194 -4.17 -4.27 12.10
C ASP A 194 -5.20 -4.40 13.25
N PRO A 195 -5.92 -5.53 13.34
CA PRO A 195 -6.92 -5.71 14.39
C PRO A 195 -6.31 -5.81 15.78
N ARG A 196 -5.00 -6.08 15.92
CA ARG A 196 -4.34 -6.26 17.23
C ARG A 196 -4.26 -4.95 18.01
N VAL A 197 -4.09 -3.83 17.32
CA VAL A 197 -3.95 -2.50 17.96
C VAL A 197 -5.26 -1.71 18.00
N GLY A 198 -6.30 -2.19 17.33
CA GLY A 198 -7.64 -1.61 17.38
C GLY A 198 -7.65 -0.11 17.07
N LEU A 199 -8.19 0.69 17.99
CA LEU A 199 -8.31 2.16 17.88
C LEU A 199 -7.17 2.92 18.59
N ALA A 200 -5.99 2.31 18.75
CA ALA A 200 -4.86 2.98 19.37
C ALA A 200 -4.48 4.25 18.61
N THR A 201 -4.21 5.32 19.37
CA THR A 201 -3.73 6.62 18.87
C THR A 201 -2.36 6.97 19.44
N HIS A 202 -1.88 6.21 20.41
CA HIS A 202 -0.60 6.40 21.07
C HIS A 202 0.09 5.06 21.24
N TYR A 203 1.41 5.07 21.18
CA TYR A 203 2.22 3.93 21.56
C TYR A 203 3.58 4.41 22.06
N HIS A 204 4.27 3.54 22.78
CA HIS A 204 5.67 3.70 23.11
C HIS A 204 6.30 2.32 23.33
N THR A 205 7.63 2.25 23.33
CA THR A 205 8.33 1.01 23.68
C THR A 205 8.31 0.81 25.19
N ASP A 206 8.34 -0.45 25.63
CA ASP A 206 8.22 -0.80 27.05
C ASP A 206 9.43 -0.40 27.91
N TRP A 207 10.54 0.05 27.31
CA TRP A 207 11.70 0.63 27.99
C TRP A 207 11.68 2.15 28.14
N VAL A 208 10.64 2.83 27.68
CA VAL A 208 10.42 4.26 27.94
C VAL A 208 9.07 4.47 28.63
N ARG A 209 8.88 5.61 29.28
CA ARG A 209 7.62 5.94 29.96
C ARG A 209 7.25 7.41 29.74
N PRO A 210 6.43 7.71 28.73
CA PRO A 210 5.82 9.03 28.58
C PRO A 210 4.88 9.35 29.74
N TYR A 211 4.80 10.62 30.17
CA TYR A 211 3.92 11.03 31.28
C TYR A 211 2.43 10.74 31.02
N TRP A 212 2.00 10.76 29.75
CA TRP A 212 0.62 10.46 29.37
C TRP A 212 0.23 8.98 29.53
N SER A 213 1.18 8.07 29.77
CA SER A 213 0.89 6.62 29.81
C SER A 213 -0.14 6.25 30.90
N ASP A 214 -0.15 6.99 32.01
CA ASP A 214 -1.09 6.76 33.13
C ASP A 214 -2.47 7.40 32.89
N SER A 215 -2.60 8.35 31.94
CA SER A 215 -3.88 9.00 31.61
C SER A 215 -4.64 8.31 30.48
N LEU A 216 -4.01 7.34 29.80
CA LEU A 216 -4.60 6.57 28.71
C LEU A 216 -4.82 5.10 29.10
N GLN A 217 -5.61 4.39 28.29
CA GLN A 217 -5.85 2.97 28.47
C GLN A 217 -4.93 2.15 27.58
N LYS A 218 -4.07 1.31 28.17
CA LYS A 218 -3.30 0.31 27.43
C LYS A 218 -4.24 -0.75 26.88
N ILE A 219 -4.26 -0.95 25.56
CA ILE A 219 -5.21 -1.85 24.87
C ILE A 219 -4.55 -2.96 24.06
N ALA A 220 -3.27 -2.83 23.73
CA ALA A 220 -2.54 -3.88 23.03
C ALA A 220 -1.04 -3.85 23.36
N ILE A 221 -0.40 -4.99 23.14
CA ILE A 221 1.05 -5.16 23.22
C ILE A 221 1.46 -5.90 21.95
N VAL A 222 2.36 -5.31 21.16
CA VAL A 222 2.93 -5.92 19.95
C VAL A 222 4.43 -5.90 20.10
N ASP A 223 4.98 -7.07 20.45
CA ASP A 223 6.39 -7.24 20.81
C ASP A 223 6.74 -6.28 21.95
N THR A 224 7.60 -5.29 21.71
CA THR A 224 8.02 -4.32 22.73
C THR A 224 7.18 -3.04 22.73
N HIS A 225 6.25 -2.90 21.78
CA HIS A 225 5.40 -1.72 21.68
C HIS A 225 4.12 -1.89 22.49
N LEU A 226 3.83 -0.90 23.33
CA LEU A 226 2.63 -0.80 24.14
C LEU A 226 1.70 0.23 23.51
N PHE A 227 0.45 -0.15 23.23
CA PHE A 227 -0.51 0.67 22.49
C PHE A 227 -1.64 1.15 23.39
N PHE A 228 -2.00 2.41 23.24
CA PHE A 228 -2.94 3.10 24.11
C PHE A 228 -4.03 3.82 23.31
N ARG A 229 -5.21 3.90 23.92
CA ARG A 229 -6.33 4.73 23.45
C ARG A 229 -6.79 5.69 24.54
N TRP A 230 -7.54 6.71 24.12
CA TRP A 230 -8.25 7.60 25.02
C TRP A 230 -9.31 6.86 25.86
N PRO A 231 -9.52 7.24 27.13
CA PRO A 231 -10.68 6.80 27.88
C PRO A 231 -11.98 7.46 27.34
N GLY A 232 -13.12 6.84 27.64
CA GLY A 232 -14.44 7.40 27.29
C GLY A 232 -14.71 7.46 25.78
N TYR A 233 -15.49 8.46 25.35
CA TYR A 233 -15.95 8.61 23.95
C TYR A 233 -14.82 8.60 22.94
N TRP A 234 -13.72 9.32 23.22
CA TRP A 234 -12.61 9.52 22.31
C TRP A 234 -11.84 8.23 21.98
N GLY A 235 -12.02 7.16 22.77
CA GLY A 235 -11.49 5.83 22.50
C GLY A 235 -12.47 4.87 21.81
N THR A 236 -13.67 5.34 21.45
CA THR A 236 -14.70 4.52 20.81
C THR A 236 -14.72 4.71 19.28
N PRO A 237 -15.30 3.78 18.50
CA PRO A 237 -15.43 3.95 17.05
C PRO A 237 -16.13 5.24 16.62
N GLY A 238 -16.93 5.87 17.50
CA GLY A 238 -17.62 7.11 17.20
C GLY A 238 -16.68 8.30 16.92
N ALA A 239 -15.52 8.33 17.58
CA ALA A 239 -14.52 9.38 17.42
C ALA A 239 -13.70 9.28 16.13
N PHE A 240 -13.69 8.11 15.46
CA PHE A 240 -12.85 7.82 14.28
C PHE A 240 -13.62 7.96 12.97
N ARG A 241 -14.55 8.91 12.92
CA ARG A 241 -15.38 9.22 11.74
C ARG A 241 -14.99 10.53 11.06
N GLY A 242 -13.88 11.15 11.48
CA GLY A 242 -13.40 12.40 10.91
C GLY A 242 -13.07 12.25 9.42
N ALA A 243 -13.36 13.30 8.65
CA ALA A 243 -12.99 13.36 7.25
C ALA A 243 -11.46 13.47 7.11
N VAL A 244 -10.91 12.69 6.19
CA VAL A 244 -9.50 12.72 5.78
C VAL A 244 -9.40 13.65 4.58
N SER A 245 -8.39 14.53 4.53
CA SER A 245 -8.29 15.56 3.48
C SER A 245 -8.07 14.97 2.09
N GLY A 246 -7.39 13.82 2.00
CA GLY A 246 -6.90 13.28 0.72
C GLY A 246 -5.84 14.16 0.07
N GLN A 247 -5.28 15.10 0.84
CA GLN A 247 -4.30 16.07 0.39
C GLN A 247 -3.07 15.93 1.30
N ASP A 248 -2.03 15.31 0.76
CA ASP A 248 -0.77 15.08 1.43
C ASP A 248 0.28 15.98 0.79
N ALA A 249 0.70 17.04 1.49
CA ALA A 249 1.71 17.96 1.00
C ALA A 249 3.08 17.29 0.85
N PRO A 250 3.95 17.75 -0.06
CA PRO A 250 5.29 17.23 -0.16
C PRO A 250 6.12 17.55 1.11
N VAL A 251 6.99 16.62 1.51
CA VAL A 251 7.79 16.70 2.73
C VAL A 251 9.26 16.72 2.37
N ALA A 252 9.94 17.83 2.64
CA ALA A 252 11.37 18.02 2.32
C ALA A 252 12.27 16.96 2.95
N LYS A 253 11.96 16.55 4.19
CA LYS A 253 12.71 15.51 4.91
C LYS A 253 12.66 14.14 4.23
N LEU A 254 11.69 13.88 3.35
CA LEU A 254 11.58 12.63 2.59
C LEU A 254 12.18 12.69 1.19
N ALA A 255 12.60 13.85 0.69
CA ALA A 255 13.09 14.00 -0.68
C ALA A 255 14.28 13.07 -1.01
N ALA A 256 15.13 12.77 -0.02
CA ALA A 256 16.29 11.89 -0.23
C ALA A 256 15.93 10.40 -0.43
N ILE A 257 14.75 9.96 0.01
CA ILE A 257 14.33 8.55 -0.04
C ILE A 257 13.04 8.34 -0.85
N SER A 258 12.37 9.41 -1.26
CA SER A 258 11.19 9.39 -2.11
C SER A 258 11.33 10.38 -3.29
N PRO A 259 11.45 9.86 -4.52
CA PRO A 259 11.42 10.70 -5.71
C PRO A 259 10.13 11.53 -5.85
N LEU A 260 8.99 11.04 -5.35
CA LEU A 260 7.72 11.78 -5.41
C LEU A 260 7.75 13.04 -4.56
N HIS A 261 8.35 12.98 -3.38
CA HIS A 261 8.55 14.14 -2.53
C HIS A 261 9.61 15.09 -3.10
N ALA A 262 10.70 14.57 -3.67
CA ALA A 262 11.72 15.39 -4.33
C ALA A 262 11.17 16.14 -5.54
N PHE A 263 10.45 15.45 -6.42
CA PHE A 263 9.84 16.02 -7.63
C PHE A 263 8.84 17.12 -7.27
N ALA A 264 7.94 16.87 -6.32
CA ALA A 264 6.94 17.84 -5.91
C ALA A 264 7.51 19.09 -5.22
N LEU A 265 8.75 19.05 -4.74
CA LEU A 265 9.47 20.21 -4.18
C LEU A 265 10.39 20.90 -5.19
N SER A 266 10.57 20.28 -6.35
CA SER A 266 11.45 20.83 -7.38
C SER A 266 10.80 22.08 -7.98
N PRO A 267 11.54 23.20 -8.13
CA PRO A 267 11.01 24.38 -8.80
C PRO A 267 10.58 24.01 -10.22
N ALA A 268 9.56 24.67 -10.75
CA ALA A 268 9.02 24.38 -12.09
C ALA A 268 10.10 24.41 -13.21
N SER A 269 11.18 25.17 -13.03
CA SER A 269 12.34 25.16 -13.91
C SER A 269 13.16 23.87 -13.86
N ALA A 270 13.31 23.25 -12.68
CA ALA A 270 13.96 21.95 -12.52
C ALA A 270 13.06 20.80 -13.01
N LEU A 271 11.74 20.99 -13.03
CA LEU A 271 10.80 20.07 -13.68
C LEU A 271 10.92 20.12 -15.20
N ALA A 272 11.13 21.31 -15.79
CA ALA A 272 11.46 21.45 -17.20
C ALA A 272 12.81 20.80 -17.56
N ASP A 273 13.81 20.92 -16.67
CA ASP A 273 15.10 20.24 -16.83
C ASP A 273 15.03 18.73 -16.55
N ALA A 274 14.15 18.26 -15.66
CA ALA A 274 13.94 16.84 -15.37
C ALA A 274 13.04 16.13 -16.40
N GLU A 275 12.10 16.84 -17.03
CA GLU A 275 11.44 16.38 -18.27
C GLU A 275 12.44 16.36 -19.43
N ALA A 276 13.45 17.25 -19.43
CA ALA A 276 14.56 17.19 -20.37
C ALA A 276 15.60 16.08 -20.05
N ASP A 277 15.68 15.60 -18.81
CA ASP A 277 16.65 14.55 -18.37
C ASP A 277 16.03 13.14 -18.21
N THR A 278 14.70 13.02 -18.30
CA THR A 278 13.99 11.73 -18.46
C THR A 278 13.59 11.44 -19.90
N LEU A 279 13.67 12.45 -20.77
CA LEU A 279 13.89 12.20 -22.18
C LEU A 279 15.32 11.66 -22.35
N PRO A 280 15.55 10.66 -23.20
CA PRO A 280 16.88 10.39 -23.69
C PRO A 280 17.47 11.74 -24.16
N LYS A 281 18.53 12.22 -23.48
CA LYS A 281 19.37 13.29 -24.01
C LYS A 281 19.77 12.85 -25.42
N GLU A 282 19.13 13.49 -26.40
CA GLU A 282 19.00 13.09 -27.80
C GLU A 282 18.15 11.82 -28.11
N VAL A 283 16.81 11.98 -28.11
CA VAL A 283 16.01 11.33 -29.17
C VAL A 283 16.33 12.08 -30.47
N ARG A 284 17.40 11.66 -31.14
CA ARG A 284 17.66 12.09 -32.51
C ARG A 284 16.65 11.35 -33.37
N LEU A 285 15.55 12.03 -33.71
CA LEU A 285 14.71 11.65 -34.83
C LEU A 285 15.61 11.71 -36.07
N VAL A 286 16.15 10.56 -36.47
CA VAL A 286 16.74 10.45 -37.80
C VAL A 286 15.57 10.12 -38.71
N PRO A 287 15.07 11.06 -39.53
CA PRO A 287 14.14 10.70 -40.58
C PRO A 287 14.84 9.64 -41.42
N GLY A 288 14.26 8.45 -41.45
CA GLY A 288 14.84 7.40 -42.25
C GLY A 288 14.78 7.79 -43.72
N ALA A 289 15.61 7.18 -44.56
CA ALA A 289 15.66 7.43 -46.01
C ALA A 289 14.32 7.13 -46.74
N GLY A 290 13.28 6.74 -46.01
CA GLY A 290 11.90 6.58 -46.44
C GLY A 290 11.01 7.80 -46.20
N GLU A 291 11.54 9.03 -46.12
CA GLU A 291 10.72 10.26 -46.13
C GLU A 291 9.78 10.31 -47.35
N ALA A 292 10.12 9.58 -48.42
CA ALA A 292 9.24 9.32 -49.56
C ALA A 292 8.07 8.32 -49.30
N THR A 293 7.98 7.69 -48.13
CA THR A 293 7.04 6.58 -47.84
C THR A 293 6.33 6.66 -46.49
N GLY A 294 6.55 7.69 -45.68
CA GLY A 294 5.84 7.88 -44.39
C GLY A 294 6.17 6.81 -43.33
N ARG A 295 7.38 6.25 -43.37
CA ARG A 295 7.83 5.19 -42.45
C ARG A 295 8.87 5.72 -41.46
N ASP A 296 8.41 6.35 -40.39
CA ASP A 296 9.29 6.89 -39.36
C ASP A 296 9.95 5.76 -38.54
N THR A 297 11.28 5.79 -38.47
CA THR A 297 12.07 4.92 -37.60
C THR A 297 12.68 5.74 -36.47
N LEU A 298 12.47 5.30 -35.24
CA LEU A 298 12.93 5.95 -34.01
C LEU A 298 14.10 5.16 -33.42
N TYR A 299 15.25 5.82 -33.28
CA TYR A 299 16.43 5.27 -32.61
C TYR A 299 16.55 5.90 -31.22
N VAL A 300 16.48 5.07 -30.17
CA VAL A 300 16.37 5.56 -28.80
C VAL A 300 17.44 4.98 -27.89
N GLN A 301 18.04 5.84 -27.07
CA GLN A 301 18.88 5.41 -25.95
C GLN A 301 17.98 4.96 -24.81
N LEU A 302 18.14 3.70 -24.37
CA LEU A 302 17.39 3.13 -23.26
C LEU A 302 18.23 3.18 -21.99
N ASP A 303 17.55 3.34 -20.84
CA ASP A 303 18.17 3.11 -19.55
C ASP A 303 18.31 1.59 -19.31
N ARG A 304 19.54 1.14 -19.09
CA ARG A 304 19.84 -0.26 -18.79
C ARG A 304 19.23 -0.75 -17.48
N ARG A 305 18.97 0.15 -16.53
CA ARG A 305 18.40 -0.17 -15.20
C ARG A 305 16.87 -0.17 -15.21
N ALA A 306 16.25 0.32 -16.28
CA ALA A 306 14.81 0.37 -16.38
C ALA A 306 14.21 -1.04 -16.55
N PRO A 307 13.00 -1.29 -16.01
CA PRO A 307 12.34 -2.58 -16.19
C PRO A 307 12.00 -2.82 -17.67
N PRO A 308 12.12 -4.07 -18.20
CA PRO A 308 11.90 -4.35 -19.62
C PRO A 308 10.54 -3.90 -20.16
N GLU A 309 9.51 -3.91 -19.31
CA GLU A 309 8.15 -3.53 -19.67
C GLU A 309 8.01 -2.02 -19.91
N SER A 310 8.84 -1.18 -19.26
CA SER A 310 8.76 0.27 -19.49
C SER A 310 9.19 0.67 -20.91
N PHE A 311 9.94 -0.17 -21.61
CA PHE A 311 10.33 0.08 -23.01
C PHE A 311 9.14 0.05 -23.95
N VAL A 312 8.13 -0.79 -23.67
CA VAL A 312 6.88 -0.84 -24.46
C VAL A 312 6.09 0.43 -24.25
N THR A 313 5.91 0.85 -22.99
CA THR A 313 5.24 2.12 -22.66
C THR A 313 5.93 3.30 -23.33
N LEU A 314 7.26 3.32 -23.33
CA LEU A 314 8.05 4.35 -24.00
C LEU A 314 7.84 4.34 -25.53
N ALA A 315 7.85 3.17 -26.15
CA ALA A 315 7.62 3.03 -27.58
C ALA A 315 6.21 3.47 -27.98
N LEU A 316 5.17 3.05 -27.24
CA LEU A 316 3.79 3.46 -27.48
C LEU A 316 3.63 4.99 -27.38
N ARG A 317 4.23 5.60 -26.35
CA ARG A 317 4.20 7.05 -26.16
C ARG A 317 4.87 7.79 -27.32
N LEU A 318 6.04 7.33 -27.78
CA LEU A 318 6.80 8.00 -28.85
C LEU A 318 6.24 7.73 -30.25
N CYS A 319 5.63 6.56 -30.46
CA CYS A 319 4.92 6.24 -31.69
C CYS A 319 3.60 7.01 -31.85
N GLY A 320 2.98 7.43 -30.75
CA GLY A 320 1.73 8.20 -30.74
C GLY A 320 0.62 7.50 -31.54
N GLU A 321 -0.08 8.26 -32.37
CA GLU A 321 -1.18 7.77 -33.23
C GLU A 321 -0.74 7.41 -34.66
N LYS A 322 0.57 7.30 -34.92
CA LYS A 322 1.06 7.03 -36.28
C LYS A 322 0.71 5.61 -36.74
N PRO A 323 0.18 5.43 -37.98
CA PRO A 323 -0.23 4.12 -38.47
C PRO A 323 0.93 3.18 -38.78
N TYR A 324 2.13 3.74 -38.95
CA TYR A 324 3.37 3.00 -39.00
C TYR A 324 4.36 3.62 -38.01
N CYS A 325 4.97 2.80 -37.16
CA CYS A 325 6.04 3.23 -36.28
C CYS A 325 7.04 2.09 -36.06
N LYS A 326 8.30 2.34 -36.37
CA LYS A 326 9.40 1.42 -36.08
C LYS A 326 10.28 2.02 -35.00
N PHE A 327 10.24 1.45 -33.80
CA PHE A 327 11.05 1.84 -32.66
C PHE A 327 12.20 0.84 -32.46
N MET A 328 13.40 1.36 -32.24
CA MET A 328 14.60 0.57 -32.02
C MET A 328 15.40 1.19 -30.87
N GLY A 329 15.80 0.39 -29.90
CA GLY A 329 16.42 0.86 -28.66
C GLY A 329 17.70 0.12 -28.28
N TRP A 330 18.67 0.87 -27.76
CA TRP A 330 19.96 0.37 -27.27
C TRP A 330 20.20 0.82 -25.84
N THR A 331 20.62 -0.08 -24.98
CA THR A 331 21.07 0.27 -23.61
C THR A 331 22.53 0.72 -23.58
N ASN A 332 23.35 0.31 -24.54
CA ASN A 332 24.73 0.79 -24.68
C ASN A 332 24.81 2.00 -25.61
N PRO A 333 25.11 3.21 -25.10
CA PRO A 333 25.15 4.43 -25.91
C PRO A 333 26.21 4.42 -27.00
N MET A 334 27.31 3.66 -26.83
CA MET A 334 28.36 3.55 -27.85
C MET A 334 27.93 2.75 -29.08
N LEU A 335 26.84 1.97 -28.95
CA LEU A 335 26.32 1.10 -30.01
C LEU A 335 25.00 1.60 -30.59
N LYS A 336 24.46 2.72 -30.08
CA LYS A 336 23.31 3.39 -30.68
C LYS A 336 23.72 3.98 -32.04
N PRO A 337 23.06 3.62 -33.14
CA PRO A 337 23.36 4.22 -34.43
C PRO A 337 22.95 5.69 -34.48
N ALA A 338 23.74 6.51 -35.17
CA ALA A 338 23.45 7.93 -35.36
C ALA A 338 22.54 8.19 -36.58
N ASN A 339 22.32 7.17 -37.44
CA ASN A 339 21.46 7.21 -38.61
C ASN A 339 21.04 5.80 -39.07
N ASP A 340 20.25 5.72 -40.14
CA ASP A 340 19.78 4.45 -40.74
C ASP A 340 20.91 3.53 -41.27
N ALA A 341 22.09 4.07 -41.57
CA ALA A 341 23.25 3.31 -42.02
C ALA A 341 23.93 2.65 -40.81
N MET A 342 23.25 1.64 -40.26
CA MET A 342 23.69 0.88 -39.09
C MET A 342 24.68 -0.21 -39.49
N SER A 343 25.74 -0.41 -38.70
CA SER A 343 26.66 -1.55 -38.85
C SER A 343 26.03 -2.86 -38.36
N GLU A 344 26.59 -4.01 -38.75
CA GLU A 344 26.11 -5.31 -38.27
C GLU A 344 26.25 -5.43 -36.74
N THR A 345 27.35 -4.91 -36.19
CA THR A 345 27.58 -4.84 -34.74
C THR A 345 26.50 -4.03 -34.02
N GLN A 346 26.11 -2.88 -34.58
CA GLN A 346 25.05 -2.05 -34.00
C GLN A 346 23.68 -2.74 -34.09
N ARG A 347 23.39 -3.45 -35.20
CA ARG A 347 22.17 -4.28 -35.32
C ARG A 347 22.11 -5.37 -34.26
N ALA A 348 23.21 -6.10 -34.08
CA ALA A 348 23.32 -7.19 -33.11
C ALA A 348 23.31 -6.69 -31.66
N ALA A 349 23.68 -5.42 -31.41
CA ALA A 349 23.68 -4.80 -30.10
C ALA A 349 22.33 -4.23 -29.65
N MET A 350 21.30 -4.31 -30.50
CA MET A 350 19.97 -3.78 -30.17
C MET A 350 19.36 -4.53 -29.00
N SER A 351 18.81 -3.76 -28.07
CA SER A 351 18.25 -4.24 -26.80
C SER A 351 16.74 -4.44 -26.87
N PHE A 352 16.04 -3.58 -27.62
CA PHE A 352 14.59 -3.61 -27.75
C PHE A 352 14.14 -3.10 -29.12
N SER A 353 13.06 -3.67 -29.66
CA SER A 353 12.44 -3.23 -30.91
C SER A 353 10.93 -3.34 -30.79
N TYR A 354 10.24 -2.30 -31.25
CA TYR A 354 8.79 -2.30 -31.39
C TYR A 354 8.43 -1.88 -32.81
N LEU A 355 7.51 -2.60 -33.44
CA LEU A 355 7.03 -2.28 -34.78
C LEU A 355 5.51 -2.33 -34.79
N ARG A 356 4.89 -1.24 -35.22
CA ARG A 356 3.47 -1.15 -35.55
C ARG A 356 3.32 -0.83 -37.03
N ASP A 357 2.51 -1.61 -37.72
CA ASP A 357 2.06 -1.40 -39.09
C ASP A 357 0.57 -1.78 -39.16
N ASP A 358 -0.29 -0.77 -39.04
CA ASP A 358 -1.74 -0.96 -39.02
C ASP A 358 -2.26 -1.52 -40.35
N LYS A 359 -1.60 -1.19 -41.48
CA LYS A 359 -1.98 -1.72 -42.80
C LYS A 359 -1.70 -3.21 -42.91
N ALA A 360 -0.64 -3.68 -42.27
CA ALA A 360 -0.29 -5.09 -42.22
C ALA A 360 -0.95 -5.85 -41.05
N GLY A 361 -1.68 -5.15 -40.16
CA GLY A 361 -2.20 -5.72 -38.92
C GLY A 361 -1.09 -6.26 -38.01
N PHE A 362 0.09 -5.64 -38.05
CA PHE A 362 1.29 -6.13 -37.38
C PHE A 362 1.69 -5.20 -36.24
N GLU A 363 1.63 -5.70 -35.01
CA GLU A 363 2.16 -5.01 -33.84
C GLU A 363 2.98 -5.99 -33.01
N LYS A 364 4.26 -5.67 -32.80
CA LYS A 364 5.15 -6.56 -32.03
C LYS A 364 6.23 -5.82 -31.28
N ALA A 365 6.40 -6.20 -30.02
CA ALA A 365 7.55 -5.85 -29.18
C ALA A 365 8.49 -7.05 -29.05
N LEU A 366 9.79 -6.82 -29.22
CA LEU A 366 10.85 -7.82 -29.13
C LEU A 366 12.00 -7.30 -28.26
N TRP A 367 12.56 -8.19 -27.45
CA TRP A 367 13.70 -7.90 -26.57
C TRP A 367 14.91 -8.74 -26.94
N ASN A 368 16.08 -8.22 -26.64
CA ASN A 368 17.29 -9.01 -26.56
C ASN A 368 17.23 -9.92 -25.33
N CYS A 369 16.84 -11.19 -25.52
CA CYS A 369 16.73 -12.14 -24.41
C CYS A 369 18.07 -12.53 -23.77
N GLY A 370 19.21 -12.21 -24.39
CA GLY A 370 20.52 -12.31 -23.75
C GLY A 370 20.76 -11.21 -22.71
N GLU A 371 20.05 -10.07 -22.82
CA GLU A 371 20.13 -8.94 -21.88
C GLU A 371 18.94 -8.90 -20.92
N PHE A 372 17.73 -9.17 -21.41
CA PHE A 372 16.48 -9.16 -20.66
C PHE A 372 15.76 -10.50 -20.80
N LYS A 373 15.89 -11.39 -19.81
CA LYS A 373 15.25 -12.72 -19.85
C LYS A 373 13.72 -12.59 -20.00
N ARG A 374 13.13 -13.42 -20.86
CA ARG A 374 11.69 -13.51 -21.11
C ARG A 374 11.22 -14.96 -21.00
N ASP A 375 10.01 -15.14 -20.51
CA ASP A 375 9.39 -16.47 -20.40
C ASP A 375 8.85 -16.97 -21.75
N ASP A 376 8.46 -16.05 -22.65
CA ASP A 376 8.00 -16.38 -24.00
C ASP A 376 9.10 -16.14 -25.03
N ALA A 377 9.60 -17.23 -25.64
CA ALA A 377 10.61 -17.18 -26.70
C ALA A 377 10.17 -16.35 -27.93
N ARG A 378 8.87 -16.17 -28.15
CA ARG A 378 8.34 -15.36 -29.27
C ARG A 378 8.56 -13.85 -29.07
N GLN A 379 8.85 -13.43 -27.84
CA GLN A 379 9.22 -12.07 -27.47
C GLN A 379 10.73 -11.83 -27.61
N CYS A 380 11.51 -12.86 -27.92
CA CYS A 380 12.94 -12.73 -28.17
C CYS A 380 13.21 -12.32 -29.62
N MET A 381 14.13 -11.38 -29.81
CA MET A 381 14.66 -11.07 -31.13
C MET A 381 15.37 -12.29 -31.71
N LYS A 382 15.17 -12.52 -33.02
CA LYS A 382 16.02 -13.44 -33.77
C LYS A 382 17.36 -12.74 -33.99
N ARG A 383 18.44 -13.42 -33.62
CA ARG A 383 19.82 -12.95 -33.77
C ARG A 383 20.52 -13.74 -34.84
#